data_AF-A0A9N9FEV3-F1
#
_entry.id   AF-A0A9N9FEV3-F1
#
_cell.length_a   1.000
_cell.length_b   1.000
_cell.length_c   1.000
_cell.angle_alpha   90.00
_cell.angle_beta   90.00
_cell.angle_gamma   90.00
#
_symmetry.space_group_name_H-M   'P 1'
#
loop_
_entity.id
_entity.type
_entity.pdbx_description
1 polymer ?
#
loop_
_entity_poly.entity_id
_entity_poly.type
_entity_poly.pdbx_seq_one_letter_code
_entity_poly.pdbx_strand_id
1 'polypeptide(L)'
;MDSINNLYRNFKDLKDLKLKNLNLQKSLKPMGQEQEELFDDMAKNLENLRWDGCIINVEELKKNSKQISQMMGQQNKITESTLSMIEEISNLLNSQENLSCYKRWVSYFITEVKEKLDSDTWKKVNAAFGFKIRHKNAGFREKDEIYILHENQTIEEAIEQFEKSFPDDLKDFKNPLKKVFEALDKWDSD
;
A
#
# COMPACT_ATOMS: atom_id res chain seq x y z
N MET A 1 4.57 11.62 -5.08
CA MET A 1 5.54 11.08 -6.06
C MET A 1 6.21 9.83 -5.49
N ASP A 2 6.50 9.81 -4.19
CA ASP A 2 7.17 8.69 -3.51
C ASP A 2 6.37 7.37 -3.49
N SER A 3 5.05 7.40 -3.31
CA SER A 3 4.23 6.18 -3.31
C SER A 3 4.26 5.40 -4.64
N ILE A 4 4.25 6.10 -5.78
CA ILE A 4 4.30 5.46 -7.11
C ILE A 4 5.69 4.86 -7.37
N ASN A 5 6.76 5.56 -6.94
CA ASN A 5 8.13 5.06 -7.06
C ASN A 5 8.38 3.84 -6.17
N ASN A 6 7.77 3.79 -4.98
CA ASN A 6 7.81 2.63 -4.10
C ASN A 6 7.04 1.44 -4.70
N LEU A 7 5.85 1.69 -5.26
CA LEU A 7 5.06 0.65 -5.95
C LEU A 7 5.85 0.02 -7.11
N TYR A 8 6.50 0.84 -7.94
CA TYR A 8 7.31 0.37 -9.06
C TYR A 8 8.51 -0.47 -8.60
N ARG A 9 9.18 -0.06 -7.52
CA ARG A 9 10.28 -0.82 -6.91
C ARG A 9 9.81 -2.18 -6.41
N ASN A 10 8.73 -2.22 -5.65
CA ASN A 10 8.18 -3.47 -5.10
C ASN A 10 7.78 -4.45 -6.22
N PHE A 11 7.18 -3.96 -7.32
CA PHE A 11 6.88 -4.81 -8.48
C PHE A 11 8.12 -5.34 -9.20
N LYS A 12 9.20 -4.57 -9.26
CA LYS A 12 10.47 -5.02 -9.82
C LYS A 12 11.07 -6.13 -8.95
N ASP A 13 11.12 -5.92 -7.64
CA ASP A 13 11.70 -6.89 -6.71
C ASP A 13 10.87 -8.19 -6.65
N LEU A 14 9.54 -8.09 -6.77
CA LEU A 14 8.64 -9.25 -6.89
C LEU A 14 8.94 -10.08 -8.17
N LYS A 15 9.26 -9.41 -9.30
CA LYS A 15 9.68 -10.09 -10.53
C LYS A 15 10.99 -10.84 -10.33
N ASP A 16 11.94 -10.25 -9.61
CA ASP A 16 13.23 -10.88 -9.33
C ASP A 16 13.07 -12.10 -8.40
N LEU A 17 12.21 -12.00 -7.37
CA LEU A 17 11.84 -13.13 -6.53
C LEU A 17 11.17 -14.26 -7.33
N LYS A 18 10.26 -13.91 -8.25
CA LYS A 18 9.62 -14.89 -9.15
C LYS A 18 10.65 -15.62 -10.01
N LEU A 19 11.64 -14.91 -10.56
CA LEU A 19 12.69 -15.52 -11.36
C LEU A 19 13.57 -16.46 -10.51
N LYS A 20 13.95 -16.04 -9.29
CA LYS A 20 14.69 -16.89 -8.34
C LYS A 20 13.92 -18.16 -8.00
N ASN A 21 12.62 -18.06 -7.73
CA ASN A 21 11.77 -19.21 -7.44
C ASN A 21 11.68 -20.19 -8.62
N LEU A 22 11.53 -19.68 -9.84
CA LEU A 22 11.54 -20.51 -11.06
C LEU A 22 12.85 -21.27 -11.23
N ASN A 23 13.99 -20.62 -10.96
CA ASN A 23 15.30 -21.27 -11.06
C ASN A 23 15.49 -22.36 -9.98
N LEU A 24 14.99 -22.13 -8.76
CA LEU A 24 14.97 -23.15 -7.71
C LEU A 24 14.12 -24.35 -8.11
N GLN A 25 12.90 -24.13 -8.60
CA GLN A 25 12.02 -25.21 -9.05
C GLN A 25 12.66 -26.04 -10.17
N LYS A 26 13.32 -25.39 -11.13
CA LYS A 26 14.07 -26.07 -12.20
C LYS A 26 15.19 -26.96 -11.67
N SER A 27 15.83 -26.56 -10.57
CA SER A 27 16.92 -27.30 -9.94
C SER A 27 16.42 -28.41 -9.01
N LEU A 28 15.24 -28.24 -8.39
CA LEU A 28 14.71 -29.18 -7.40
C LEU A 28 14.12 -30.43 -8.07
N LYS A 29 13.49 -30.24 -9.24
CA LYS A 29 12.87 -31.33 -10.00
C LYS A 29 13.84 -32.48 -10.33
N PRO A 30 15.03 -32.24 -10.92
CA PRO A 30 15.98 -33.33 -11.20
C PRO A 30 16.54 -33.96 -9.92
N MET A 31 16.68 -33.21 -8.82
CA MET A 31 17.13 -33.80 -7.55
C MET A 31 16.14 -34.80 -6.96
N GLY A 32 14.84 -34.56 -7.13
CA GLY A 32 13.81 -35.54 -6.75
C GLY A 32 13.89 -36.81 -7.59
N GLN A 33 14.18 -36.69 -8.88
CA GLN A 33 14.36 -37.83 -9.78
C GLN A 33 15.62 -38.63 -9.42
N GLU A 34 16.74 -37.94 -9.18
CA GLU A 34 17.99 -38.57 -8.72
C GLU A 34 17.76 -39.34 -7.40
N GLN A 35 16.95 -38.80 -6.49
CA GLN A 35 16.62 -39.48 -5.25
C GLN A 35 15.83 -40.78 -5.48
N GLU A 36 14.87 -40.80 -6.41
CA GLU A 36 14.14 -42.01 -6.81
C GLU A 36 15.06 -43.04 -7.45
N GLU A 37 15.94 -42.61 -8.37
CA GLU A 37 16.93 -43.48 -9.03
C GLU A 37 17.89 -44.14 -8.02
N LEU A 38 18.35 -43.40 -7.01
CA LEU A 38 19.20 -43.91 -5.94
C LEU A 38 18.51 -45.00 -5.11
N PHE A 39 17.19 -44.88 -4.88
CA PHE A 39 16.42 -45.91 -4.18
C PHE A 39 16.28 -47.18 -5.03
N ASP A 40 15.99 -47.04 -6.32
CA ASP A 40 15.90 -48.18 -7.24
C ASP A 40 17.25 -48.92 -7.34
N ASP A 41 18.35 -48.19 -7.42
CA ASP A 41 19.68 -48.78 -7.48
C ASP A 41 20.08 -49.42 -6.15
N MET A 42 19.62 -48.88 -5.01
CA MET A 42 19.84 -49.50 -3.71
C MET A 42 19.08 -50.83 -3.61
N ALA A 43 17.84 -50.89 -4.08
CA ALA A 43 17.07 -52.12 -4.12
C ALA A 43 17.78 -53.19 -4.96
N LYS A 44 18.25 -52.85 -6.17
CA LYS A 44 19.03 -53.76 -7.01
C LYS A 44 20.32 -54.23 -6.34
N ASN A 45 21.04 -53.33 -5.68
CA ASN A 45 22.30 -53.69 -4.99
C ASN A 45 22.03 -54.65 -3.82
N LEU A 46 20.93 -54.47 -3.07
CA LEU A 46 20.52 -55.38 -2.00
C LEU A 46 20.16 -56.78 -2.55
N GLU A 47 19.37 -56.85 -3.61
CA GLU A 47 19.00 -58.12 -4.26
C GLU A 47 20.22 -58.91 -4.74
N ASN A 48 21.22 -58.19 -5.26
CA ASN A 48 22.45 -58.78 -5.78
C ASN A 48 23.56 -58.92 -4.71
N LEU A 49 23.27 -58.66 -3.43
CA LEU A 49 24.22 -58.72 -2.31
C LEU A 49 25.48 -57.85 -2.50
N ARG A 50 25.36 -56.74 -3.25
CA ARG A 50 26.42 -55.76 -3.53
C ARG A 50 26.45 -54.66 -2.47
N TRP A 51 26.99 -55.01 -1.30
CA TRP A 51 27.03 -54.11 -0.15
C TRP A 51 27.87 -52.83 -0.38
N ASP A 52 28.92 -52.92 -1.18
CA ASP A 52 29.71 -51.77 -1.63
C ASP A 52 28.85 -50.75 -2.39
N GLY A 53 28.00 -51.22 -3.30
CA GLY A 53 27.05 -50.39 -4.02
C GLY A 53 26.00 -49.75 -3.09
N CYS A 54 25.52 -50.50 -2.09
CA CYS A 54 24.61 -49.93 -1.09
C CYS A 54 25.25 -48.78 -0.29
N ILE A 55 26.52 -48.91 0.08
CA ILE A 55 27.25 -47.86 0.81
C ILE A 55 27.34 -46.58 -0.04
N ILE A 56 27.71 -46.71 -1.33
CA ILE A 56 27.77 -45.58 -2.27
C ILE A 56 26.40 -44.89 -2.38
N ASN A 57 25.33 -45.65 -2.57
CA ASN A 57 23.99 -45.09 -2.70
C ASN A 57 23.54 -44.33 -1.44
N VAL A 58 23.88 -44.82 -0.24
CA VAL A 58 23.59 -44.11 1.02
C VAL A 58 24.36 -42.78 1.12
N GLU A 59 25.64 -42.77 0.71
CA GLU A 59 26.44 -41.55 0.70
C GLU A 59 25.89 -40.50 -0.28
N GLU A 60 25.49 -40.93 -1.48
CA GLU A 60 24.87 -40.07 -2.49
C GLU A 60 23.49 -39.55 -2.04
N LEU A 61 22.65 -40.41 -1.45
CA LEU A 61 21.37 -40.01 -0.86
C LEU A 61 21.55 -38.94 0.23
N LYS A 62 22.56 -39.10 1.09
CA LYS A 62 22.87 -38.12 2.13
C LYS A 62 23.25 -36.77 1.53
N LYS A 63 24.03 -36.76 0.45
CA LYS A 63 24.43 -35.55 -0.26
C LYS A 63 23.22 -34.88 -0.94
N ASN A 64 22.43 -35.64 -1.69
CA ASN A 64 21.23 -35.15 -2.37
C ASN A 64 20.20 -34.61 -1.36
N SER A 65 19.93 -35.33 -0.26
CA SER A 65 19.02 -34.89 0.81
C SER A 65 19.46 -33.56 1.47
N LYS A 66 20.77 -33.38 1.68
CA LYS A 66 21.31 -32.11 2.20
C LYS A 66 21.07 -30.96 1.22
N GLN A 67 21.22 -31.19 -0.08
CA GLN A 67 20.95 -30.18 -1.11
C GLN A 67 19.47 -29.83 -1.18
N ILE A 68 18.58 -30.82 -1.18
CA ILE A 68 17.12 -30.61 -1.13
C ILE A 68 16.74 -29.77 0.10
N SER A 69 17.26 -30.12 1.27
CA SER A 69 16.99 -29.39 2.51
C SER A 69 17.43 -27.92 2.42
N GLN A 70 18.60 -27.65 1.82
CA GLN A 70 19.09 -26.29 1.59
C GLN A 70 18.18 -25.51 0.63
N MET A 71 17.75 -26.15 -0.46
CA MET A 71 16.85 -25.54 -1.44
C MET A 71 15.46 -25.25 -0.87
N MET A 72 14.92 -26.14 -0.05
CA MET A 72 13.67 -25.91 0.68
C MET A 72 13.80 -24.71 1.64
N GLY A 73 14.94 -24.59 2.32
CA GLY A 73 15.24 -23.40 3.14
C GLY A 73 15.30 -22.10 2.32
N GLN A 74 15.86 -22.14 1.11
CA GLN A 74 15.85 -20.99 0.20
C GLN A 74 14.45 -20.66 -0.32
N GLN A 75 13.64 -21.69 -0.63
CA GLN A 75 12.26 -21.51 -1.05
C GLN A 75 11.43 -20.85 0.05
N ASN A 76 11.57 -21.29 1.30
CA ASN A 76 10.84 -20.69 2.43
C ASN A 76 11.15 -19.18 2.58
N LYS A 77 12.43 -18.80 2.47
CA LYS A 77 12.85 -17.38 2.50
C LYS A 77 12.24 -16.57 1.37
N ILE A 78 12.14 -17.13 0.15
CA ILE A 78 11.50 -16.47 -0.97
C ILE A 78 10.01 -16.29 -0.71
N THR A 79 9.34 -17.30 -0.16
CA THR A 79 7.92 -17.23 0.21
C THR A 79 7.67 -16.13 1.23
N GLU A 80 8.43 -16.10 2.33
CA GLU A 80 8.33 -15.07 3.37
C GLU A 80 8.55 -13.66 2.78
N SER A 81 9.58 -13.50 1.95
CA SER A 81 9.87 -12.22 1.27
C SER A 81 8.73 -11.80 0.34
N THR A 82 8.13 -12.77 -0.37
CA THR A 82 7.01 -12.51 -1.28
C THR A 82 5.77 -12.09 -0.52
N LEU A 83 5.45 -12.75 0.60
CA LEU A 83 4.32 -12.38 1.46
C LEU A 83 4.49 -10.97 2.01
N SER A 84 5.66 -10.64 2.54
CA SER A 84 5.97 -9.28 3.03
C SER A 84 5.77 -8.22 1.94
N MET A 85 6.23 -8.47 0.71
CA MET A 85 6.03 -7.53 -0.40
C MET A 85 4.55 -7.40 -0.81
N ILE A 86 3.79 -8.49 -0.76
CA ILE A 86 2.35 -8.45 -1.05
C ILE A 86 1.63 -7.59 -0.01
N GLU A 87 1.92 -7.76 1.27
CA GLU A 87 1.35 -6.94 2.35
C GLU A 87 1.66 -5.46 2.15
N GLU A 88 2.91 -5.11 1.84
CA GLU A 88 3.30 -3.73 1.54
C GLU A 88 2.53 -3.14 0.35
N ILE A 89 2.44 -3.89 -0.76
CA ILE A 89 1.69 -3.46 -1.95
C ILE A 89 0.21 -3.27 -1.61
N SER A 90 -0.39 -4.20 -0.87
CA SER A 90 -1.79 -4.10 -0.42
C SER A 90 -2.03 -2.85 0.43
N ASN A 91 -1.14 -2.54 1.37
CA ASN A 91 -1.25 -1.34 2.20
C ASN A 91 -1.13 -0.06 1.36
N LEU A 92 -0.20 -0.02 0.40
CA LEU A 92 -0.04 1.10 -0.52
C LEU A 92 -1.29 1.30 -1.40
N LEU A 93 -1.84 0.21 -1.95
CA LEU A 93 -3.06 0.27 -2.78
C LEU A 93 -4.28 0.71 -1.98
N ASN A 94 -4.48 0.18 -0.77
CA ASN A 94 -5.55 0.64 0.13
C ASN A 94 -5.43 2.12 0.46
N SER A 95 -4.22 2.60 0.75
CA SER A 95 -3.98 4.03 1.00
C SER A 95 -4.30 4.89 -0.23
N GLN A 96 -3.98 4.40 -1.44
CA GLN A 96 -4.23 5.10 -2.68
C GLN A 96 -5.71 5.10 -3.08
N GLU A 97 -6.42 4.00 -2.88
CA GLU A 97 -7.86 3.90 -3.10
C GLU A 97 -8.61 4.84 -2.14
N ASN A 98 -8.23 4.85 -0.87
CA ASN A 98 -8.75 5.79 0.12
C ASN A 98 -8.54 7.24 -0.35
N LEU A 99 -7.32 7.61 -0.75
CA LEU A 99 -7.03 8.94 -1.31
C LEU A 99 -7.86 9.25 -2.57
N SER A 100 -8.13 8.25 -3.42
CA SER A 100 -8.96 8.43 -4.62
C SER A 100 -10.42 8.71 -4.28
N CYS A 101 -10.97 8.03 -3.27
CA CYS A 101 -12.29 8.27 -2.72
C CYS A 101 -12.37 9.69 -2.14
N TYR A 102 -11.41 10.07 -1.29
CA TYR A 102 -11.35 11.43 -0.74
C TYR A 102 -11.23 12.50 -1.83
N LYS A 103 -10.39 12.29 -2.85
CA LYS A 103 -10.25 13.21 -3.98
C LYS A 103 -11.58 13.40 -4.71
N ARG A 104 -12.36 12.33 -4.87
CA ARG A 104 -13.68 12.36 -5.50
C ARG A 104 -14.69 13.13 -4.65
N TRP A 105 -14.73 12.88 -3.35
CA TRP A 105 -15.57 13.60 -2.39
C TRP A 105 -15.25 15.10 -2.35
N VAL A 106 -13.97 15.46 -2.25
CA VAL A 106 -13.52 16.86 -2.30
C VAL A 106 -13.89 17.51 -3.63
N SER A 107 -13.79 16.77 -4.75
CA SER A 107 -14.20 17.28 -6.06
C SER A 107 -15.70 17.57 -6.14
N TYR A 108 -16.55 16.70 -5.58
CA TYR A 108 -17.98 16.95 -5.50
C TYR A 108 -18.30 18.17 -4.64
N PHE A 109 -17.69 18.26 -3.46
CA PHE A 109 -17.86 19.41 -2.57
C PHE A 109 -17.45 20.74 -3.24
N ILE A 110 -16.30 20.78 -3.92
CA ILE A 110 -15.84 21.97 -4.65
C ILE A 110 -16.82 22.36 -5.77
N THR A 111 -17.41 21.39 -6.47
CA THR A 111 -18.39 21.67 -7.53
C THR A 111 -19.67 22.28 -6.95
N GLU A 112 -20.19 21.72 -5.86
CA GLU A 112 -21.38 22.25 -5.18
C GLU A 112 -21.16 23.67 -4.64
N VAL A 113 -20.00 23.94 -4.04
CA VAL A 113 -19.64 25.30 -3.59
C VAL A 113 -19.51 26.27 -4.76
N LYS A 114 -18.98 25.84 -5.91
CA LYS A 114 -18.90 26.66 -7.13
C LYS A 114 -20.26 26.98 -7.73
N GLU A 115 -21.23 26.08 -7.64
CA GLU A 115 -22.58 26.30 -8.18
C GLU A 115 -23.38 27.25 -7.30
N LYS A 116 -23.11 27.25 -5.99
CA LYS A 116 -23.82 28.11 -5.02
C LYS A 116 -23.19 29.47 -4.81
N LEU A 117 -21.88 29.60 -5.02
CA LEU A 117 -21.21 30.90 -5.08
C LEU A 117 -21.27 31.44 -6.50
N ASP A 118 -21.47 32.74 -6.67
CA ASP A 118 -21.29 33.33 -7.99
C ASP A 118 -19.82 33.18 -8.45
N SER A 119 -19.64 33.16 -9.78
CA SER A 119 -18.35 32.91 -10.44
C SER A 119 -17.23 33.83 -9.92
N ASP A 120 -17.55 35.09 -9.58
CA ASP A 120 -16.55 36.05 -9.13
C ASP A 120 -16.18 35.86 -7.67
N THR A 121 -17.14 35.53 -6.79
CA THR A 121 -16.88 35.16 -5.40
C THR A 121 -16.03 33.89 -5.31
N TRP A 122 -16.35 32.86 -6.10
CA TRP A 122 -15.55 31.64 -6.14
C TRP A 122 -14.11 31.89 -6.63
N LYS A 123 -13.91 32.72 -7.67
CA LYS A 123 -12.56 33.06 -8.15
C LYS A 123 -11.70 33.70 -7.06
N LYS A 124 -12.29 34.59 -6.25
CA LYS A 124 -11.59 35.26 -5.15
C LYS A 124 -11.19 34.28 -4.04
N VAL A 125 -12.14 33.46 -3.59
CA VAL A 125 -11.90 32.41 -2.59
C VAL A 125 -10.80 31.45 -3.06
N ASN A 126 -10.92 30.95 -4.30
CA ASN A 126 -9.95 30.02 -4.86
C ASN A 126 -8.55 30.66 -5.07
N ALA A 127 -8.49 31.96 -5.37
CA ALA A 127 -7.24 32.70 -5.47
C ALA A 127 -6.54 32.84 -4.11
N ALA A 128 -7.29 33.12 -3.04
CA ALA A 128 -6.78 33.20 -1.67
C ALA A 128 -6.23 31.83 -1.19
N PHE A 129 -6.98 30.75 -1.38
CA PHE A 129 -6.50 29.39 -1.09
C PHE A 129 -5.27 29.03 -1.92
N GLY A 130 -5.28 29.31 -3.22
CA GLY A 130 -4.14 29.06 -4.11
C GLY A 130 -2.91 29.90 -3.77
N PHE A 131 -3.07 31.09 -3.18
CA PHE A 131 -1.96 31.89 -2.66
C PHE A 131 -1.33 31.21 -1.44
N LYS A 132 -2.14 30.78 -0.47
CA LYS A 132 -1.67 30.11 0.76
C LYS A 132 -0.96 28.78 0.48
N ILE A 133 -1.48 27.96 -0.45
CA ILE A 133 -0.86 26.67 -0.83
C ILE A 133 0.54 26.88 -1.45
N ARG A 134 0.72 27.92 -2.28
CA ARG A 134 1.98 28.22 -2.95
C ARG A 134 3.05 28.78 -2.01
N HIS A 135 2.64 29.39 -0.91
CA HIS A 135 3.52 30.05 0.03
C HIS A 135 3.41 29.38 1.40
N LYS A 136 3.63 28.05 1.48
CA LYS A 136 3.64 27.28 2.75
C LYS A 136 4.21 28.13 3.89
N ASN A 137 3.38 28.47 4.87
CA ASN A 137 3.64 29.36 6.02
C ASN A 137 3.50 30.89 5.84
N ALA A 138 2.91 31.38 4.76
CA ALA A 138 2.38 32.75 4.72
C ALA A 138 0.91 32.74 5.19
N GLY A 139 0.56 33.64 6.11
CA GLY A 139 -0.83 33.97 6.39
C GLY A 139 -1.58 34.36 5.11
N PHE A 140 -2.91 34.37 5.15
CA PHE A 140 -3.66 34.97 4.06
C PHE A 140 -3.29 36.47 3.98
N ARG A 141 -3.40 37.11 2.81
CA ARG A 141 -3.20 38.57 2.77
C ARG A 141 -4.37 39.21 3.51
N GLU A 142 -4.13 40.34 4.17
CA GLU A 142 -5.15 41.13 4.92
C GLU A 142 -6.44 41.41 4.12
N LYS A 143 -6.32 41.48 2.79
CA LYS A 143 -7.43 41.70 1.84
C LYS A 143 -8.24 40.43 1.53
N ASP A 144 -7.61 39.27 1.70
CA ASP A 144 -8.17 37.93 1.53
C ASP A 144 -8.78 37.42 2.85
N GLU A 145 -8.35 37.95 4.01
CA GLU A 145 -8.84 37.61 5.36
C GLU A 145 -10.27 38.06 5.62
N ILE A 146 -10.67 39.22 5.09
CA ILE A 146 -12.05 39.75 5.19
C ILE A 146 -13.08 38.75 4.63
N TYR A 147 -12.68 37.89 3.70
CA TYR A 147 -13.55 36.91 3.06
C TYR A 147 -13.57 35.53 3.75
N ILE A 148 -12.67 35.26 4.72
CA ILE A 148 -12.44 33.90 5.24
C ILE A 148 -12.96 33.67 6.65
N LEU A 149 -13.08 34.67 7.53
CA LEU A 149 -13.96 34.73 8.74
C LEU A 149 -13.39 35.73 9.75
N HIS A 150 -14.29 36.38 10.50
CA HIS A 150 -14.02 37.27 11.62
C HIS A 150 -12.99 36.67 12.60
N GLU A 151 -11.87 37.35 12.78
CA GLU A 151 -10.78 36.97 13.69
C GLU A 151 -11.26 36.91 15.14
N ASN A 152 -11.17 35.70 15.73
CA ASN A 152 -11.11 35.32 17.15
C ASN A 152 -11.85 34.01 17.45
N GLN A 153 -12.44 33.34 16.46
CA GLN A 153 -13.08 32.04 16.70
C GLN A 153 -12.08 30.88 16.66
N THR A 154 -12.02 30.15 17.77
CA THR A 154 -11.48 28.79 17.90
C THR A 154 -12.21 27.80 16.99
N ILE A 155 -11.63 26.62 16.77
CA ILE A 155 -12.28 25.55 15.98
C ILE A 155 -13.64 25.19 16.62
N GLU A 156 -13.73 25.16 17.95
CA GLU A 156 -15.01 24.95 18.64
C GLU A 156 -16.02 26.06 18.33
N GLU A 157 -15.60 27.32 18.32
CA GLU A 157 -16.48 28.46 18.01
C GLU A 157 -16.90 28.49 16.52
N ALA A 158 -16.04 28.05 15.61
CA ALA A 158 -16.35 27.90 14.19
C ALA A 158 -17.35 26.75 13.94
N ILE A 159 -17.22 25.63 14.66
CA ILE A 159 -18.18 24.52 14.63
C ILE A 159 -19.52 24.95 15.23
N GLU A 160 -19.50 25.71 16.33
CA GLU A 160 -20.72 26.23 16.97
C GLU A 160 -21.46 27.21 16.05
N GLN A 161 -20.75 28.10 15.36
CA GLN A 161 -21.34 28.98 14.34
C GLN A 161 -21.85 28.20 13.13
N PHE A 162 -21.12 27.17 12.69
CA PHE A 162 -21.57 26.27 11.64
C PHE A 162 -22.86 25.53 12.04
N GLU A 163 -23.04 25.18 13.30
CA GLU A 163 -24.26 24.54 13.78
C GLU A 163 -25.43 25.51 13.96
N LYS A 164 -25.18 26.73 14.45
CA LYS A 164 -26.21 27.75 14.76
C LYS A 164 -26.65 28.61 13.57
N SER A 165 -25.72 28.90 12.67
CA SER A 165 -25.85 29.98 11.66
C SER A 165 -25.80 29.44 10.23
N PHE A 166 -25.95 28.12 10.05
CA PHE A 166 -25.86 27.52 8.73
C PHE A 166 -26.98 28.04 7.83
N PRO A 167 -26.68 28.58 6.64
CA PRO A 167 -27.72 29.13 5.77
C PRO A 167 -28.76 28.08 5.40
N ASP A 168 -30.04 28.41 5.51
CA ASP A 168 -31.13 27.47 5.21
C ASP A 168 -31.09 27.01 3.73
N ASP A 169 -30.63 27.88 2.83
CA ASP A 169 -30.41 27.58 1.41
C ASP A 169 -29.30 26.55 1.16
N LEU A 170 -28.51 26.26 2.21
CA LEU A 170 -27.41 25.30 2.20
C LEU A 170 -27.68 24.07 3.07
N LYS A 171 -28.80 23.97 3.77
CA LYS A 171 -29.04 22.95 4.82
C LYS A 171 -28.73 21.50 4.43
N ASP A 172 -28.90 21.15 3.15
CA ASP A 172 -28.62 19.80 2.64
C ASP A 172 -27.13 19.42 2.71
N PHE A 173 -26.24 20.42 2.75
CA PHE A 173 -24.79 20.26 2.85
C PHE A 173 -24.29 20.25 4.30
N LYS A 174 -25.16 20.53 5.28
CA LYS A 174 -24.80 20.59 6.70
C LYS A 174 -24.26 19.26 7.20
N ASN A 175 -24.97 18.17 6.91
CA ASN A 175 -24.55 16.82 7.33
C ASN A 175 -23.26 16.34 6.65
N PRO A 176 -23.09 16.49 5.32
CA PRO A 176 -21.81 16.22 4.65
C PRO A 176 -20.63 16.99 5.25
N LEU A 177 -20.78 18.30 5.48
CA LEU A 177 -19.73 19.14 6.06
C LEU A 177 -19.40 18.77 7.50
N LYS A 178 -20.41 18.43 8.31
CA LYS A 178 -20.20 17.92 9.67
C LYS A 178 -19.35 16.65 9.71
N LYS A 179 -19.61 15.70 8.79
CA LYS A 179 -18.79 14.48 8.67
C LYS A 179 -17.35 14.77 8.27
N VAL A 180 -17.11 15.83 7.49
CA VAL A 180 -15.76 16.27 7.14
C VAL A 180 -15.04 16.82 8.37
N PHE A 181 -15.70 17.63 9.20
CA PHE A 181 -15.11 18.12 10.45
C PHE A 181 -14.82 17.00 11.46
N GLU A 182 -15.75 16.05 11.66
CA GLU A 182 -15.54 14.89 12.52
C GLU A 182 -14.39 13.97 12.06
N ALA A 183 -14.16 13.90 10.74
CA ALA A 183 -13.04 13.15 10.17
C ALA A 183 -11.69 13.85 10.37
N LEU A 184 -11.67 15.19 10.31
CA LEU A 184 -10.47 15.99 10.57
C LEU A 184 -10.07 15.95 12.05
N ASP A 185 -11.03 16.00 12.97
CA ASP A 185 -10.80 15.96 14.42
C ASP A 185 -10.18 14.63 14.89
N LYS A 186 -10.62 13.52 14.29
CA LYS A 186 -10.03 12.19 14.53
C LYS A 186 -8.62 12.05 13.94
N TRP A 187 -8.29 12.84 12.92
CA TRP A 187 -6.99 12.77 12.24
C TRP A 187 -5.87 13.46 13.04
N ASP A 188 -6.18 14.54 13.77
CA ASP A 188 -5.18 15.24 14.62
C ASP A 188 -4.96 14.54 15.98
N SER A 189 -5.72 13.47 16.25
CA SER A 189 -5.68 12.69 17.50
C SER A 189 -4.85 11.39 17.43
N ASP A 190 -4.32 11.04 16.25
CA ASP A 190 -3.45 9.87 15.98
C ASP A 190 -2.02 10.31 15.59
#